data_AF-A0A6L2P6A5-F1
#
_entry.id   AF-A0A6L2P6A5-F1
#
_cell.length_a   1.000
_cell.length_b   1.000
_cell.length_c   1.000
_cell.angle_alpha   90.00
_cell.angle_beta   90.00
_cell.angle_gamma   90.00
#
_symmetry.space_group_name_H-M   'P 1'
#
loop_
_entity.id
_entity.type
_entity.pdbx_description
1 polymer ?
#
loop_
_entity_poly.entity_id
_entity_poly.type
_entity_poly.pdbx_seq_one_letter_code
_entity_poly.pdbx_strand_id
1 'polypeptide(L)'
;MIIMMEEYDIWAMKMEHYLSHTDYSIWKVIQNGNGLVSITTDTNGMIRVLPPKTIEDVVAREKERKERTTLLMALPGDHLAKFHKMDNAKEMWKAIKSRFGGNDESKKM
;
A
#
# COMPACT_ATOMS: atom_id res chain seq x y z
N MET A 1 5.83 -17.99 -4.99
CA MET A 1 5.23 -17.34 -6.16
C MET A 1 6.16 -16.20 -6.56
N ILE A 2 6.90 -16.39 -7.64
CA ILE A 2 7.87 -15.42 -8.16
C ILE A 2 7.07 -14.54 -9.11
N ILE A 3 6.87 -13.25 -8.79
CA ILE A 3 6.20 -12.36 -9.74
C ILE A 3 7.26 -11.95 -10.78
N MET A 4 7.33 -12.69 -11.88
CA MET A 4 7.93 -12.17 -13.11
C MET A 4 7.01 -11.08 -13.69
N MET A 5 7.57 -10.17 -14.48
CA MET A 5 6.82 -9.05 -15.09
C MET A 5 5.59 -9.54 -15.90
N GLU A 6 5.65 -10.74 -16.46
CA GLU A 6 4.54 -11.41 -17.16
C GLU A 6 3.41 -11.90 -16.24
N GLU A 7 3.70 -12.19 -14.97
CA GLU A 7 2.69 -12.61 -13.98
C GLU A 7 2.10 -11.42 -13.20
N TYR A 8 2.65 -10.21 -13.37
CA TYR A 8 2.20 -9.02 -12.66
C TYR A 8 0.74 -8.67 -13.00
N ASP A 9 0.34 -8.76 -14.27
CA ASP A 9 -1.03 -8.43 -14.69
C ASP A 9 -2.05 -9.37 -14.01
N ILE A 10 -1.72 -10.67 -13.92
CA ILE A 10 -2.54 -11.68 -13.24
C ILE A 10 -2.53 -11.46 -11.72
N TRP A 11 -1.38 -11.12 -11.15
CA TRP A 11 -1.24 -10.81 -9.73
C TRP A 11 -2.04 -9.57 -9.34
N ALA A 12 -1.96 -8.49 -10.13
CA ALA A 12 -2.68 -7.25 -9.91
C ALA A 12 -4.18 -7.50 -9.94
N MET A 13 -4.68 -8.27 -10.92
CA MET A 13 -6.08 -8.66 -11.00
C MET A 13 -6.54 -9.47 -9.78
N LYS A 14 -5.72 -10.44 -9.33
CA LYS A 14 -6.02 -11.25 -8.13
C LYS A 14 -6.02 -10.41 -6.86
N MET A 15 -5.08 -9.47 -6.72
CA MET A 15 -5.00 -8.58 -5.57
C MET A 15 -6.15 -7.59 -5.54
N GLU A 16 -6.50 -6.97 -6.67
CA GLU A 16 -7.68 -6.10 -6.77
C GLU A 16 -8.96 -6.86 -6.44
N HIS A 17 -9.12 -8.07 -6.95
CA HIS A 17 -10.26 -8.92 -6.64
C HIS A 17 -10.31 -9.31 -5.15
N TYR A 18 -9.18 -9.76 -4.58
CA TYR A 18 -9.08 -10.13 -3.17
C TYR A 18 -9.36 -8.94 -2.24
N LEU A 19 -8.76 -7.77 -2.49
CA LEU A 19 -8.93 -6.58 -1.66
C LEU A 19 -10.34 -6.00 -1.77
N SER A 20 -10.97 -6.05 -2.95
CA SER A 20 -12.34 -5.54 -3.14
C SER A 20 -13.42 -6.45 -2.56
N HIS A 21 -13.22 -7.78 -2.57
CA HIS A 21 -14.24 -8.75 -2.15
C HIS A 21 -14.07 -9.24 -0.71
N THR A 22 -12.85 -9.20 -0.15
CA THR A 22 -12.59 -9.67 1.22
C THR A 22 -12.85 -8.58 2.25
N ASP A 23 -12.53 -7.33 1.93
CA ASP A 23 -12.76 -6.19 2.82
C ASP A 23 -12.79 -4.89 2.01
N TYR A 24 -13.99 -4.51 1.53
CA TYR A 24 -14.20 -3.27 0.77
C TYR A 24 -13.64 -2.03 1.47
N SER A 25 -13.63 -2.06 2.80
CA SER A 25 -13.04 -1.02 3.63
C SER A 25 -11.56 -0.86 3.31
N ILE A 26 -10.80 -1.97 3.22
CA ILE A 26 -9.35 -2.01 2.94
C ILE A 26 -9.07 -1.40 1.57
N TRP A 27 -9.82 -1.79 0.54
CA TRP A 27 -9.68 -1.19 -0.80
C TRP A 27 -9.86 0.35 -0.77
N LYS A 28 -10.81 0.85 0.00
CA LYS A 28 -11.10 2.28 0.13
C LYS A 28 -9.93 3.09 0.70
N VAL A 29 -9.15 2.52 1.61
CA VAL A 29 -8.00 3.20 2.24
C VAL A 29 -6.80 3.21 1.29
N ILE A 30 -6.55 2.13 0.55
CA ILE A 30 -5.54 2.12 -0.53
C ILE A 30 -5.84 3.20 -1.57
N GLN A 31 -7.11 3.40 -1.94
CA GLN A 31 -7.51 4.43 -2.89
C GLN A 31 -7.42 5.85 -2.30
N ASN A 32 -7.97 6.06 -1.11
CA ASN A 32 -8.06 7.40 -0.51
C ASN A 32 -6.73 7.85 0.11
N GLY A 33 -5.87 6.93 0.54
CA GLY A 33 -4.70 7.20 1.36
C GLY A 33 -5.09 7.45 2.81
N ASN A 34 -4.10 7.48 3.71
CA ASN A 34 -4.22 7.54 5.16
C ASN A 34 -5.54 8.15 5.65
N GLY A 35 -6.41 7.30 6.19
CA GLY A 35 -7.51 7.75 7.03
C GLY A 35 -6.95 8.34 8.32
N LEU A 36 -7.26 9.61 8.57
CA LEU A 36 -7.07 10.36 9.83
C LEU A 36 -5.82 9.99 10.66
N VAL A 37 -4.63 10.02 10.07
CA VAL A 37 -3.43 10.17 10.91
C VAL A 37 -3.39 11.63 11.31
N SER A 38 -3.65 11.92 12.59
CA SER A 38 -3.50 13.26 13.14
C SER A 38 -2.03 13.68 13.03
N ILE A 39 -1.72 14.54 12.08
CA ILE A 39 -0.38 15.07 11.84
C ILE A 39 -0.35 16.50 12.37
N THR A 40 0.66 16.83 13.17
CA THR A 40 0.95 18.21 13.54
C THR A 40 2.30 18.60 12.97
N THR A 41 2.34 19.76 12.32
CA THR A 41 3.59 20.40 11.94
C THR A 41 4.06 21.23 13.12
N ASP A 42 5.27 20.96 13.62
CA ASP A 42 5.87 21.84 14.64
C ASP A 42 6.34 23.16 14.02
N THR A 43 6.77 24.10 14.87
CA THR A 43 7.26 25.43 14.46
C THR A 43 8.44 25.39 13.50
N ASN A 44 9.10 24.24 13.34
CA ASN A 44 10.25 24.05 12.46
C ASN A 44 9.85 23.35 11.15
N GLY A 45 8.56 23.14 10.90
CA GLY A 45 8.07 22.45 9.70
C GLY A 45 8.14 20.92 9.80
N MET A 46 8.48 20.35 10.96
CA MET A 46 8.62 18.91 11.12
C MET A 46 7.25 18.26 11.31
N ILE A 47 6.94 17.29 10.45
CA ILE A 47 5.73 16.48 10.49
C ILE A 47 5.86 15.48 11.64
N ARG A 48 5.02 15.60 12.68
CA ARG A 48 4.92 14.64 13.79
C ARG A 48 3.61 13.85 13.71
N VAL A 49 3.72 12.53 13.78
CA VAL A 49 2.58 11.62 13.92
C VAL A 49 2.13 11.64 15.38
N LEU A 50 0.88 12.05 15.63
CA LEU A 50 0.31 12.04 16.97
C LEU A 50 -0.14 10.63 17.39
N PRO A 51 -0.18 10.34 18.71
CA PRO A 51 -0.87 9.16 19.24
C PRO A 51 -2.35 9.15 18.81
N PRO A 52 -2.98 7.98 18.69
CA PRO A 52 -4.41 7.91 18.41
C PRO A 52 -5.17 8.57 19.55
N LYS A 53 -6.08 9.49 19.24
CA LYS A 53 -6.92 10.15 20.26
C LYS A 53 -8.31 9.55 20.36
N THR A 54 -8.76 8.87 19.32
CA THR A 54 -10.11 8.31 19.21
C THR A 54 -10.05 6.81 18.88
N ILE A 55 -11.15 6.10 19.10
CA ILE A 55 -11.28 4.68 18.73
C ILE A 55 -11.19 4.55 17.20
N GLU A 56 -11.73 5.51 16.46
CA GLU A 56 -11.69 5.58 15.01
C GLU A 56 -10.24 5.69 14.49
N ASP A 57 -9.38 6.48 15.14
CA ASP A 57 -7.97 6.59 14.79
C ASP A 57 -7.21 5.27 15.00
N VAL A 58 -7.53 4.54 16.08
CA VAL A 58 -6.94 3.23 16.36
C VAL A 58 -7.35 2.23 15.29
N VAL A 59 -8.65 2.17 14.97
CA VAL A 59 -9.20 1.29 13.93
C VAL A 59 -8.58 1.61 12.56
N ALA A 60 -8.45 2.90 12.22
CA ALA A 60 -7.84 3.32 10.96
C ALA A 60 -6.36 2.90 10.85
N ARG A 61 -5.56 3.07 11.92
CA ARG A 61 -4.14 2.63 11.93
C ARG A 61 -3.98 1.11 11.84
N GLU A 62 -4.82 0.37 12.54
CA GLU A 62 -4.81 -1.10 12.49
C GLU A 62 -5.10 -1.61 11.09
N LYS A 63 -6.04 -0.96 10.40
CA LYS A 63 -6.41 -1.26 9.03
C LYS A 63 -5.29 -0.93 8.03
N GLU A 64 -4.68 0.24 8.14
CA GLU A 64 -3.49 0.62 7.36
C GLU A 64 -2.33 -0.38 7.58
N ARG A 65 -2.13 -0.82 8.83
CA ARG A 65 -1.12 -1.84 9.16
C ARG A 65 -1.44 -3.17 8.49
N LYS A 66 -2.69 -3.62 8.53
CA LYS A 66 -3.14 -4.85 7.84
C LYS A 66 -2.92 -4.74 6.33
N GLU A 67 -3.23 -3.60 5.73
CA GLU A 67 -3.02 -3.34 4.30
C GLU A 67 -1.54 -3.44 3.91
N ARG A 68 -0.66 -2.76 4.65
CA ARG A 68 0.78 -2.84 4.42
C ARG A 68 1.28 -4.28 4.54
N THR A 69 0.85 -5.01 5.57
CA THR A 69 1.23 -6.43 5.73
C THR A 69 0.73 -7.29 4.57
N THR A 70 -0.51 -7.14 4.12
CA THR A 70 -1.08 -7.90 3.00
C THR A 70 -0.33 -7.63 1.69
N LEU A 71 -0.05 -6.36 1.40
CA LEU A 71 0.71 -5.98 0.21
C LEU A 71 2.16 -6.51 0.27
N LEU A 72 2.79 -6.53 1.46
CA LEU A 72 4.12 -7.11 1.64
C LEU A 72 4.14 -8.63 1.45
N MET A 73 3.15 -9.37 2.00
CA MET A 73 3.03 -10.81 1.82
C MET A 73 2.80 -11.21 0.37
N ALA A 74 2.14 -10.33 -0.39
CA ALA A 74 1.86 -10.58 -1.80
C ALA A 74 3.07 -10.32 -2.71
N LEU A 75 4.16 -9.72 -2.21
CA LEU A 75 5.37 -9.46 -2.98
C LEU A 75 6.43 -10.57 -2.80
N PRO A 76 7.25 -10.84 -3.83
CA PRO A 76 8.36 -11.78 -3.69
C PRO A 76 9.47 -11.23 -2.77
N GLY A 77 10.15 -12.17 -2.07
CA GLY A 77 11.18 -11.93 -1.04
C GLY A 77 12.20 -10.83 -1.38
N ASP A 78 12.71 -10.88 -2.60
CA ASP A 78 13.82 -10.04 -3.07
C ASP A 78 13.47 -8.54 -3.18
N HIS A 79 12.19 -8.20 -3.03
CA HIS A 79 11.68 -6.83 -3.14
C HIS A 79 11.06 -6.31 -1.85
N LEU A 80 10.81 -7.18 -0.87
CA LEU A 80 10.21 -6.84 0.43
C LEU A 80 10.95 -5.72 1.15
N ALA A 81 12.30 -5.77 1.20
CA ALA A 81 13.10 -4.77 1.91
C ALA A 81 12.92 -3.33 1.37
N LYS A 82 12.59 -3.18 0.08
CA LYS A 82 12.35 -1.87 -0.55
C LYS A 82 10.99 -1.29 -0.18
N PHE A 83 9.96 -2.14 -0.12
CA PHE A 83 8.58 -1.74 0.17
C PHE A 83 8.29 -1.67 1.68
N HIS A 84 8.98 -2.47 2.51
CA HIS A 84 8.83 -2.46 3.97
C HIS A 84 9.13 -1.09 4.60
N LYS A 85 9.98 -0.28 3.96
CA LYS A 85 10.33 1.08 4.42
C LYS A 85 9.26 2.13 4.12
N MET A 86 8.19 1.78 3.39
CA MET A 86 7.14 2.73 3.03
C MET A 86 6.13 2.85 4.16
N ASP A 87 5.86 4.09 4.56
CA ASP A 87 5.03 4.38 5.72
C ASP A 87 3.53 4.20 5.49
N ASN A 88 3.10 4.15 4.22
CA ASN A 88 1.69 4.04 3.85
C ASN A 88 1.46 3.03 2.71
N ALA A 89 0.30 2.38 2.75
CA ALA A 89 -0.11 1.35 1.81
C ALA A 89 -0.36 1.91 0.40
N LYS A 90 -0.84 3.15 0.28
CA LYS A 90 -1.16 3.79 -1.00
C LYS A 90 0.07 4.06 -1.87
N GLU A 91 1.10 4.67 -1.31
CA GLU A 91 2.39 4.90 -1.97
C GLU A 91 3.10 3.59 -2.21
N MET A 92 2.95 2.61 -1.31
CA MET A 92 3.45 1.25 -1.54
C MET A 92 2.78 0.60 -2.75
N TRP A 93 1.46 0.67 -2.86
CA TRP A 93 0.70 0.20 -4.01
C TRP A 93 1.14 0.92 -5.30
N LYS A 94 1.23 2.26 -5.30
CA LYS A 94 1.71 3.01 -6.47
C LYS A 94 3.12 2.60 -6.89
N ALA A 95 4.03 2.42 -5.94
CA ALA A 95 5.41 2.03 -6.23
C ALA A 95 5.50 0.60 -6.77
N ILE A 96 4.65 -0.32 -6.28
CA ILE A 96 4.52 -1.67 -6.84
C ILE A 96 4.04 -1.56 -8.29
N LYS A 97 2.95 -0.81 -8.55
CA LYS A 97 2.43 -0.60 -9.90
C LYS A 97 3.46 0.01 -10.85
N SER A 98 4.17 1.03 -10.41
CA SER A 98 5.21 1.68 -11.22
C SER A 98 6.37 0.74 -11.55
N ARG A 99 6.74 -0.16 -10.62
CA ARG A 99 7.88 -1.05 -10.79
C ARG A 99 7.57 -2.28 -11.66
N PHE A 100 6.42 -2.89 -11.46
CA PHE A 100 6.08 -4.17 -12.09
C PHE A 100 5.02 -4.04 -13.19
N GLY A 101 4.22 -2.97 -13.17
CA GLY A 101 3.16 -2.73 -14.16
C GLY A 101 3.66 -2.45 -15.56
N GLY A 102 4.97 -2.16 -15.73
CA GLY A 102 5.54 -1.82 -17.02
C GLY A 102 4.99 -0.50 -17.56
N ASN A 103 5.87 0.39 -18.00
CA ASN A 103 5.43 1.42 -18.92
C ASN A 103 5.00 0.70 -20.22
N ASP A 104 3.87 1.07 -20.83
CA ASP A 104 3.38 0.48 -22.09
C ASP A 104 4.44 0.51 -23.23
N GLU A 105 5.51 1.30 -23.09
CA GLU A 105 6.63 1.38 -24.03
C GLU A 105 7.48 0.11 -24.13
N SER A 106 7.57 -0.76 -23.10
CA SER A 106 8.39 -1.98 -23.16
C SER A 106 7.69 -3.18 -23.82
N LYS A 107 6.40 -3.06 -24.21
CA LYS A 107 5.64 -4.09 -24.93
C LYS A 107 5.77 -4.01 -26.46
N LYS A 108 6.56 -3.07 -26.99
CA LYS A 108 6.98 -3.06 -28.41
C LYS A 108 8.36 -3.71 -28.56
N MET A 109 8.38 -5.02 -28.76
CA MET A 109 9.46 -5.69 -29.50
C MET A 109 8.87 -6.80 -30.35
#